data_AF-A0A1J4JBM1-F1
#
_entry.id   AF-A0A1J4JBM1-F1
#
_cell.length_a   1.000
_cell.length_b   1.000
_cell.length_c   1.000
_cell.angle_alpha   90.00
_cell.angle_beta   90.00
_cell.angle_gamma   90.00
#
_symmetry.space_group_name_H-M   'P 1'
#
loop_
_entity.id
_entity.type
_entity.pdbx_description
1 polymer ?
#
loop_
_entity_poly.entity_id
_entity_poly.type
_entity_poly.pdbx_seq_one_letter_code
_entity_poly.pdbx_strand_id
1 'polypeptide(L)'
;MSESSLVSWLNAKGNGNLTSIEDAKTGREICYATVLLIGKPKYMSSVTIGKTTSECAANFTLVKVMIMNELNRPFPYLIAKLVDGNKEELGKLISELKFLDEQSQINDDGDDFSLDEFLNDLENDLEEQWKNCLEFRDALDTIAKQRDGYYATLKEVYRLMQKYPMEQVNTIHTLLTNEINDLKPVRKPRPH
;
A
#
# COMPACT_ATOMS: atom_id res chain seq x y z
N MET A 1 -2.59 4.04 -19.52
CA MET A 1 -2.04 2.95 -20.36
C MET A 1 -3.11 1.89 -20.65
N SER A 2 -3.11 1.26 -21.83
CA SER A 2 -4.06 0.18 -22.17
C SER A 2 -3.56 -1.20 -21.72
N GLU A 3 -4.48 -2.09 -21.32
CA GLU A 3 -4.17 -3.47 -20.87
C GLU A 3 -3.33 -4.25 -21.90
N SER A 4 -3.70 -4.16 -23.18
CA SER A 4 -2.96 -4.79 -24.29
C SER A 4 -1.49 -4.33 -24.37
N SER A 5 -1.24 -3.05 -24.06
CA SER A 5 0.13 -2.50 -24.04
C SER A 5 0.96 -3.08 -22.89
N LEU A 6 0.36 -3.27 -21.72
CA LEU A 6 1.03 -3.83 -20.55
C LEU A 6 1.38 -5.31 -20.76
N VAL A 7 0.44 -6.09 -21.29
CA VAL A 7 0.66 -7.52 -21.59
C VAL A 7 1.73 -7.69 -22.66
N SER A 8 1.70 -6.87 -23.72
CA SER A 8 2.71 -6.91 -24.79
C SER A 8 4.11 -6.59 -24.27
N TRP A 9 4.24 -5.55 -23.44
CA TRP A 9 5.51 -5.19 -22.81
C TRP A 9 6.02 -6.31 -21.90
N LEU A 10 5.14 -6.87 -21.07
CA LEU A 10 5.51 -7.94 -20.13
C LEU A 10 5.92 -9.23 -20.87
N ASN A 11 5.28 -9.56 -21.99
CA ASN A 11 5.69 -10.68 -22.84
C ASN A 11 7.08 -10.46 -23.45
N ALA A 12 7.35 -9.24 -23.93
CA ALA A 12 8.64 -8.88 -24.52
C ALA A 12 9.80 -8.93 -23.52
N LYS A 13 9.60 -8.40 -22.31
CA LYS A 13 10.65 -8.35 -21.26
C LYS A 13 10.69 -9.63 -20.43
N GLY A 14 9.55 -10.24 -20.16
CA GLY A 14 9.41 -11.45 -19.35
C GLY A 14 9.59 -12.76 -20.13
N ASN A 15 9.77 -12.71 -21.45
CA ASN A 15 9.84 -13.88 -22.33
C ASN A 15 8.64 -14.84 -22.12
N GLY A 16 7.45 -14.25 -22.11
CA GLY A 16 6.17 -14.91 -21.83
C GLY A 16 5.22 -14.90 -23.01
N ASN A 17 4.11 -15.63 -22.89
CA ASN A 17 3.00 -15.67 -23.85
C ASN A 17 1.66 -15.42 -23.14
N LEU A 18 1.62 -14.40 -22.29
CA LEU A 18 0.44 -13.98 -21.54
C LEU A 18 -0.63 -13.42 -22.47
N THR A 19 -1.89 -13.70 -22.18
CA THR A 19 -3.05 -13.20 -22.94
C THR A 19 -3.82 -12.11 -22.20
N SER A 20 -3.76 -12.12 -20.87
CA SER A 20 -4.29 -11.05 -20.00
C SER A 20 -3.33 -10.71 -18.86
N ILE A 21 -3.63 -9.66 -18.10
CA ILE A 21 -2.86 -9.28 -16.91
C ILE A 21 -2.93 -10.36 -15.82
N GLU A 22 -4.07 -11.04 -15.66
CA GLU A 22 -4.24 -12.10 -14.65
C GLU A 22 -3.29 -13.28 -14.86
N ASP A 23 -2.88 -13.55 -16.10
CA ASP A 23 -1.94 -14.63 -16.42
C ASP A 23 -0.58 -14.39 -15.73
N ALA A 24 -0.25 -13.13 -15.42
CA ALA A 24 0.97 -12.75 -14.71
C ALA A 24 0.97 -13.10 -13.21
N LYS A 25 -0.11 -13.70 -12.67
CA LYS A 25 -0.22 -14.10 -11.25
C LYS A 25 0.81 -15.14 -10.79
N THR A 26 1.52 -15.78 -11.71
CA THR A 26 2.68 -16.64 -11.38
C THR A 26 3.85 -15.82 -10.85
N GLY A 27 3.88 -14.52 -11.13
CA GLY A 27 4.95 -13.58 -10.80
C GLY A 27 6.24 -13.81 -11.60
N ARG A 28 6.29 -14.80 -12.49
CA ARG A 28 7.50 -15.21 -13.21
C ARG A 28 7.92 -14.16 -14.23
N GLU A 29 7.01 -13.78 -15.12
CA GLU A 29 7.27 -12.80 -16.18
C GLU A 29 7.59 -11.43 -15.57
N ILE A 30 6.91 -11.09 -14.47
CA ILE A 30 7.16 -9.87 -13.69
C ILE A 30 8.57 -9.92 -13.08
N CYS A 31 8.98 -11.04 -12.47
CA CYS A 31 10.35 -11.20 -12.00
C CYS A 31 11.36 -10.96 -13.11
N TYR A 32 11.19 -11.61 -14.25
CA TYR A 32 12.11 -11.47 -15.38
C TYR A 32 12.19 -10.05 -15.90
N ALA A 33 11.06 -9.37 -16.07
CA ALA A 33 11.03 -7.96 -16.43
C ALA A 33 11.75 -7.09 -15.40
N THR A 34 11.52 -7.31 -14.10
CA THR A 34 12.23 -6.59 -13.03
C THR A 34 13.73 -6.88 -13.03
N VAL A 35 14.16 -8.11 -13.28
CA VAL A 35 15.59 -8.46 -13.34
C VAL A 35 16.31 -7.74 -14.49
N LEU A 36 15.65 -7.65 -15.65
CA LEU A 36 16.17 -6.88 -16.78
C LEU A 36 16.26 -5.39 -16.44
N LEU A 37 15.22 -4.83 -15.83
CA LEU A 37 15.16 -3.42 -15.43
C LEU A 37 16.31 -3.04 -14.48
N ILE A 38 16.62 -3.88 -13.49
CA ILE A 38 17.69 -3.59 -12.52
C ILE A 38 19.09 -3.96 -13.03
N GLY A 39 19.21 -4.65 -14.16
CA GLY A 39 20.48 -5.09 -14.74
C GLY A 39 21.26 -6.11 -13.88
N LYS A 40 20.59 -6.89 -13.01
CA LYS A 40 21.23 -7.83 -12.07
C LYS A 40 20.83 -9.29 -12.34
N PRO A 41 21.48 -9.97 -13.30
CA PRO A 41 21.09 -11.31 -13.74
C PRO A 41 21.19 -12.39 -12.67
N LYS A 42 21.92 -12.15 -11.57
CA LYS A 42 22.02 -13.07 -10.42
C LYS A 42 20.65 -13.53 -9.90
N TYR A 43 19.65 -12.65 -9.96
CA TYR A 43 18.29 -12.93 -9.48
C TYR A 43 17.51 -13.88 -10.40
N MET A 44 17.89 -14.03 -11.68
CA MET A 44 17.24 -14.98 -12.61
C MET A 44 17.24 -16.41 -12.06
N SER A 45 18.33 -16.81 -11.38
CA SER A 45 18.48 -18.15 -10.80
C SER A 45 17.48 -18.47 -9.68
N SER A 46 16.86 -17.44 -9.09
CA SER A 46 15.90 -17.56 -7.99
C SER A 46 14.45 -17.51 -8.46
N VAL A 47 14.20 -17.27 -9.75
CA VAL A 47 12.84 -17.21 -10.30
C VAL A 47 12.32 -18.63 -10.50
N THR A 48 11.13 -18.89 -9.96
CA THR A 48 10.45 -20.18 -10.07
C THR A 48 9.38 -20.14 -11.17
N ILE A 49 8.92 -21.31 -11.61
CA ILE A 49 7.88 -21.41 -12.65
C ILE A 49 6.52 -20.90 -12.14
N GLY A 50 6.27 -20.92 -10.83
CA GLY A 50 5.00 -20.45 -10.25
C GLY A 50 3.86 -21.47 -10.43
N LYS A 51 4.13 -22.76 -10.21
CA LYS A 51 3.10 -23.81 -10.29
C LYS A 51 2.24 -23.91 -9.04
N THR A 52 2.80 -23.54 -7.88
CA THR A 52 2.11 -23.55 -6.59
C THR A 52 1.94 -22.14 -6.07
N THR A 53 0.93 -21.91 -5.22
CA THR A 53 0.72 -20.62 -4.54
C THR A 53 1.97 -20.15 -3.79
N SER A 54 2.72 -21.08 -3.19
CA SER A 54 3.97 -20.78 -2.49
C SER A 54 5.07 -20.31 -3.46
N GLU A 55 5.18 -20.92 -4.64
CA GLU A 55 6.12 -20.50 -5.68
C GLU A 55 5.73 -19.13 -6.25
N CYS A 56 4.45 -18.88 -6.50
CA CYS A 56 3.96 -17.57 -6.94
C CYS A 56 4.28 -16.49 -5.89
N ALA A 57 4.02 -16.77 -4.61
CA ALA A 57 4.34 -15.85 -3.52
C ALA A 57 5.85 -15.60 -3.39
N ALA A 58 6.69 -16.63 -3.61
CA ALA A 58 8.14 -16.49 -3.62
C ALA A 58 8.61 -15.57 -4.76
N ASN A 59 8.03 -15.72 -5.96
CA ASN A 59 8.32 -14.83 -7.08
C ASN A 59 7.96 -13.36 -6.75
N PHE A 60 6.77 -13.08 -6.23
CA PHE A 60 6.43 -11.70 -5.83
C PHE A 60 7.25 -11.17 -4.65
N THR A 61 7.69 -12.05 -3.75
CA THR A 61 8.63 -11.67 -2.69
C THR A 61 9.98 -11.27 -3.29
N LEU A 62 10.44 -11.97 -4.32
CA LEU A 62 11.65 -11.63 -5.05
C LEU A 62 11.51 -10.29 -5.78
N VAL A 63 10.38 -10.03 -6.45
CA VAL A 63 10.06 -8.73 -7.05
C VAL A 63 10.13 -7.62 -6.02
N LYS A 64 9.49 -7.82 -4.85
CA LYS A 64 9.54 -6.87 -3.73
C LYS A 64 10.97 -6.58 -3.29
N VAL A 65 11.79 -7.61 -3.12
CA VAL A 65 13.20 -7.46 -2.73
C VAL A 65 13.97 -6.65 -3.78
N MET A 66 13.76 -6.91 -5.07
CA MET A 66 14.41 -6.18 -6.15
C MET A 66 13.98 -4.71 -6.18
N ILE A 67 12.68 -4.41 -6.08
CA ILE A 67 12.17 -3.04 -6.09
C ILE A 67 12.67 -2.25 -4.87
N MET A 68 12.61 -2.85 -3.68
CA MET A 68 13.00 -2.17 -2.44
C MET A 68 14.51 -1.97 -2.32
N ASN A 69 15.32 -2.96 -2.68
CA ASN A 69 16.76 -2.92 -2.43
C ASN A 69 17.56 -2.36 -3.61
N GLU A 70 17.12 -2.60 -4.84
CA GLU A 70 17.88 -2.24 -6.04
C GLU A 70 17.37 -0.96 -6.70
N LEU A 71 16.06 -0.70 -6.61
CA LEU A 71 15.44 0.53 -7.12
C LEU A 71 15.14 1.56 -6.01
N ASN A 72 15.34 1.19 -4.73
CA ASN A 72 15.06 2.03 -3.56
C ASN A 72 13.63 2.61 -3.55
N ARG A 73 12.64 1.80 -3.95
CA ARG A 73 11.23 2.19 -4.05
C ARG A 73 10.35 1.38 -3.10
N PRO A 74 9.25 1.95 -2.59
CA PRO A 74 8.29 1.21 -1.77
C PRO A 74 7.58 0.13 -2.61
N PHE A 75 7.17 -0.95 -1.95
CA PHE A 75 6.33 -1.99 -2.54
C PHE A 75 4.98 -2.03 -1.80
N PRO A 76 3.99 -1.22 -2.21
CA PRO A 76 2.72 -1.09 -1.49
C PRO A 76 1.73 -2.23 -1.78
N TYR A 77 2.10 -3.18 -2.64
CA TYR A 77 1.22 -4.26 -3.09
C TYR A 77 1.14 -5.41 -2.09
N LEU A 78 -0.05 -6.00 -1.95
CA LEU A 78 -0.26 -7.20 -1.16
C LEU A 78 0.01 -8.45 -2.00
N ILE A 79 1.04 -9.23 -1.63
CA ILE A 79 1.43 -10.45 -2.35
C ILE A 79 0.25 -11.41 -2.52
N ALA A 80 -0.59 -11.58 -1.49
CA ALA A 80 -1.78 -12.43 -1.59
C ALA A 80 -2.70 -12.03 -2.75
N LYS A 81 -2.98 -10.73 -2.91
CA LYS A 81 -3.82 -10.23 -4.01
C LYS A 81 -3.17 -10.42 -5.39
N LEU A 82 -1.84 -10.30 -5.47
CA LEU A 82 -1.10 -10.53 -6.71
C LEU A 82 -1.14 -11.99 -7.13
N VAL A 83 -0.98 -12.91 -6.17
CA VAL A 83 -1.07 -14.37 -6.38
C VAL A 83 -2.49 -14.79 -6.75
N ASP A 84 -3.50 -14.12 -6.20
CA ASP A 84 -4.91 -14.34 -6.53
C ASP A 84 -5.28 -13.84 -7.94
N GLY A 85 -4.38 -13.14 -8.63
CA GLY A 85 -4.63 -12.60 -9.97
C GLY A 85 -5.47 -11.33 -9.97
N ASN A 86 -5.40 -10.52 -8.91
CA ASN A 86 -6.12 -9.26 -8.86
C ASN A 86 -5.63 -8.31 -9.97
N LYS A 87 -6.48 -8.11 -10.98
CA LYS A 87 -6.26 -7.26 -12.15
C LYS A 87 -5.73 -5.88 -11.82
N GLU A 88 -6.31 -5.23 -10.82
CA GLU A 88 -5.99 -3.86 -10.46
C GLU A 88 -4.59 -3.76 -9.86
N GLU A 89 -4.26 -4.61 -8.90
CA GLU A 89 -2.95 -4.62 -8.23
C GLU A 89 -1.83 -5.06 -9.20
N LEU A 90 -2.09 -6.08 -10.03
CA LEU A 90 -1.14 -6.51 -11.06
C LEU A 90 -0.95 -5.42 -12.12
N GLY A 91 -2.04 -4.80 -12.58
CA GLY A 91 -1.99 -3.72 -13.56
C GLY A 91 -1.20 -2.52 -13.05
N LYS A 92 -1.38 -2.12 -11.79
CA LYS A 92 -0.59 -1.04 -11.15
C LYS A 92 0.89 -1.40 -11.09
N LEU A 93 1.25 -2.59 -10.59
CA LEU A 93 2.63 -3.05 -10.50
C LEU A 93 3.31 -3.11 -11.87
N ILE A 94 2.65 -3.67 -12.89
CA ILE A 94 3.20 -3.78 -14.24
C ILE A 94 3.34 -2.39 -14.87
N SER A 95 2.37 -1.50 -14.67
CA SER A 95 2.44 -0.11 -15.16
C SER A 95 3.62 0.63 -14.54
N GLU A 96 3.85 0.48 -13.24
CA GLU A 96 4.99 1.09 -12.55
C GLU A 96 6.32 0.55 -13.10
N LEU A 97 6.46 -0.77 -13.26
CA LEU A 97 7.69 -1.35 -13.80
C LEU A 97 7.95 -0.92 -15.25
N LYS A 98 6.90 -0.86 -16.07
CA LYS A 98 7.00 -0.39 -17.46
C LYS A 98 7.43 1.07 -17.51
N PHE A 99 6.83 1.91 -16.68
CA PHE A 99 7.21 3.32 -16.56
C PHE A 99 8.69 3.48 -16.18
N LEU A 100 9.20 2.66 -15.26
CA LEU A 100 10.62 2.68 -14.89
C LEU A 100 11.54 2.21 -16.02
N ASP A 101 11.11 1.20 -16.79
CA ASP A 101 11.83 0.72 -17.97
C ASP A 101 11.91 1.82 -19.04
N GLU A 102 10.80 2.50 -19.31
CA GLU A 102 10.74 3.65 -20.23
C GLU A 102 11.65 4.80 -19.73
N GLN A 103 11.59 5.15 -18.44
CA GLN A 103 12.50 6.15 -17.86
C GLN A 103 13.99 5.78 -17.98
N SER A 104 14.32 4.48 -17.90
CA SER A 104 15.70 4.02 -18.06
C SER A 104 16.21 4.15 -19.50
N GLN A 105 15.31 4.15 -20.50
CA GLN A 105 15.63 4.27 -21.92
C GLN A 105 15.69 5.72 -22.43
N ILE A 106 15.11 6.68 -21.71
CA ILE A 106 15.17 8.13 -22.02
C ILE A 106 16.63 8.67 -22.01
N ASN A 107 17.58 7.94 -21.42
CA ASN A 107 18.99 8.35 -21.41
C ASN A 107 19.80 7.95 -22.66
N ASP A 108 19.23 7.21 -23.63
CA ASP A 108 20.02 6.71 -24.78
C ASP A 108 19.46 7.05 -26.17
N ASP A 109 18.16 7.34 -26.33
CA ASP A 109 17.62 7.81 -27.63
C ASP A 109 16.57 8.90 -27.44
N GLY A 110 16.84 10.08 -28.03
CA GLY A 110 16.05 11.29 -27.91
C GLY A 110 14.71 11.24 -28.64
N ASP A 111 13.75 10.53 -28.06
CA ASP A 111 12.33 10.60 -28.43
C ASP A 111 11.55 11.40 -27.37
N ASP A 112 10.57 12.15 -27.85
CA ASP A 112 9.89 13.30 -27.22
C ASP A 112 9.04 12.93 -25.99
N PHE A 113 9.68 12.51 -24.90
CA PHE A 113 9.06 12.55 -23.57
C PHE A 113 9.09 14.00 -23.10
N SER A 114 7.93 14.65 -23.16
CA SER A 114 7.72 15.97 -22.56
C SER A 114 7.94 15.84 -21.04
N LEU A 115 9.17 16.09 -20.60
CA LEU A 115 9.56 16.19 -19.19
C LEU A 115 8.59 17.12 -18.45
N ASP A 116 8.08 18.13 -19.13
CA ASP A 116 7.09 19.07 -18.63
C ASP A 116 5.74 18.41 -18.29
N GLU A 117 5.27 17.44 -19.09
CA GLU A 117 4.03 16.68 -18.80
C GLU A 117 4.21 15.79 -17.56
N PHE A 118 5.36 15.15 -17.42
CA PHE A 118 5.66 14.35 -16.23
C PHE A 118 5.83 15.20 -14.97
N LEU A 119 6.51 16.33 -15.08
CA LEU A 119 6.64 17.26 -13.97
C LEU A 119 5.27 17.82 -13.56
N ASN A 120 4.38 18.11 -14.52
CA ASN A 120 3.00 18.51 -14.24
C ASN A 120 2.20 17.40 -13.55
N ASP A 121 2.29 16.15 -14.01
CA ASP A 121 1.61 15.02 -13.38
C ASP A 121 2.11 14.81 -11.94
N LEU A 122 3.43 14.92 -11.73
CA LEU A 122 4.03 14.82 -10.40
C LEU A 122 3.62 15.99 -9.49
N GLU A 123 3.53 17.19 -10.03
CA GLU A 123 3.07 18.38 -9.30
C GLU A 123 1.60 18.23 -8.90
N ASN A 124 0.74 17.77 -9.80
CA ASN A 124 -0.67 17.49 -9.54
C ASN A 124 -0.85 16.42 -8.44
N ASP A 125 -0.11 15.31 -8.52
CA ASP A 125 -0.13 14.26 -7.50
C ASP A 125 0.32 14.80 -6.13
N LEU A 126 1.36 15.65 -6.12
CA LEU A 126 1.87 16.23 -4.88
C LEU A 126 0.87 17.23 -4.27
N GLU A 127 0.20 18.03 -5.09
CA GLU A 127 -0.89 18.92 -4.66
C GLU A 127 -2.08 18.13 -4.10
N GLU A 128 -2.47 17.03 -4.74
CA GLU A 128 -3.55 16.17 -4.25
C GLU A 128 -3.20 15.55 -2.89
N GLN A 129 -1.98 15.01 -2.75
CA GLN A 129 -1.50 14.47 -1.47
C GLN A 129 -1.41 15.55 -0.38
N TRP A 130 -0.99 16.76 -0.73
CA TRP A 130 -0.96 17.88 0.20
C TRP A 130 -2.36 18.24 0.68
N LYS A 131 -3.34 18.31 -0.23
CA LYS A 131 -4.74 18.56 0.10
C LYS A 131 -5.31 17.46 1.00
N ASN A 132 -5.04 16.19 0.69
CA ASN A 132 -5.44 15.07 1.53
C ASN A 132 -4.84 15.16 2.95
N CYS A 133 -3.58 15.59 3.07
CA CYS A 133 -2.94 15.81 4.36
C CYS A 133 -3.63 16.93 5.16
N LEU A 134 -4.03 18.02 4.51
CA LEU A 134 -4.76 19.11 5.15
C LEU A 134 -6.14 18.66 5.63
N GLU A 135 -6.90 17.95 4.79
CA GLU A 135 -8.22 17.42 5.16
C GLU A 135 -8.12 16.42 6.33
N PHE A 136 -7.11 15.55 6.31
CA PHE A 136 -6.87 14.60 7.41
C PHE A 136 -6.51 15.31 8.72
N ARG A 137 -5.68 16.35 8.66
CA ARG A 137 -5.36 17.18 9.83
C ARG A 137 -6.61 17.84 10.41
N ASP A 138 -7.43 18.44 9.57
CA ASP A 138 -8.64 19.13 10.00
C ASP A 138 -9.68 18.14 10.59
N ALA A 139 -9.74 16.91 10.07
CA ALA A 139 -10.52 15.82 10.65
C ALA A 139 -9.99 15.42 12.04
N LEU A 140 -8.67 15.29 12.21
CA LEU A 140 -8.06 15.01 13.51
C LEU A 140 -8.35 16.12 14.54
N ASP A 141 -8.28 17.38 14.15
CA ASP A 141 -8.61 18.51 15.02
C ASP A 141 -10.08 18.48 15.44
N THR A 142 -10.98 18.10 14.52
CA THR A 142 -12.40 17.94 14.82
C THR A 142 -12.63 16.82 15.84
N ILE A 143 -12.00 15.66 15.64
CA ILE A 143 -12.06 14.53 16.58
C ILE A 143 -11.48 14.93 17.94
N ALA A 144 -10.37 15.66 17.97
CA ALA A 144 -9.75 16.14 19.22
C ALA A 144 -10.70 17.07 20.00
N LYS A 145 -11.36 18.01 19.32
CA LYS A 145 -12.37 18.89 19.94
C LYS A 145 -13.56 18.10 20.49
N GLN A 146 -14.06 17.12 19.73
CA GLN A 146 -15.15 16.25 20.20
C GLN A 146 -14.74 15.42 21.42
N ARG A 147 -13.55 14.81 21.39
CA ARG A 147 -12.97 14.08 22.52
C ARG A 147 -12.90 14.97 23.77
N ASP A 148 -12.39 16.19 23.64
CA ASP A 148 -12.24 17.11 24.75
C ASP A 148 -13.61 17.56 25.30
N GLY A 149 -14.60 17.76 24.43
CA GLY A 149 -15.98 18.04 24.81
C GLY A 149 -16.66 16.88 25.56
N TYR A 150 -16.49 15.64 25.08
CA TYR A 150 -16.98 14.45 25.79
C TYR A 150 -16.28 14.29 27.14
N TYR A 151 -14.96 14.49 27.19
CA TYR A 151 -14.21 14.40 28.44
C TYR A 151 -14.66 15.45 29.46
N ALA A 152 -14.86 16.70 29.05
CA ALA A 152 -15.40 17.76 29.92
C ALA A 152 -16.80 17.40 30.45
N THR A 153 -17.65 16.83 29.60
CA THR A 153 -19.00 16.37 29.98
C THR A 153 -18.93 15.24 31.01
N LEU A 154 -18.10 14.22 30.77
CA LEU A 154 -17.90 13.11 31.72
C LEU A 154 -17.38 13.60 33.07
N LYS A 155 -16.44 14.57 33.06
CA LYS A 155 -15.91 15.19 34.28
C LYS A 155 -17.01 15.89 35.09
N GLU A 156 -17.92 16.59 34.41
CA GLU A 156 -19.04 17.27 35.06
C GLU A 156 -20.09 16.27 35.61
N VAL A 157 -20.42 15.22 34.85
CA VAL A 157 -21.28 14.14 35.33
C VAL A 157 -20.70 13.50 36.59
N TYR A 158 -19.41 13.16 36.57
CA TYR A 158 -18.72 12.59 37.73
C TYR A 158 -18.78 13.52 38.94
N ARG A 159 -18.56 14.83 38.73
CA ARG A 159 -18.66 15.84 39.79
C ARG A 159 -20.08 15.93 40.37
N LEU A 160 -21.11 15.89 39.53
CA LEU A 160 -22.50 15.97 39.98
C LEU A 160 -22.93 14.71 40.74
N MET A 161 -22.48 13.54 40.31
CA MET A 161 -22.78 12.28 41.00
C MET A 161 -22.29 12.25 42.44
N GLN A 162 -21.17 12.91 42.77
CA GLN A 162 -20.68 13.00 44.15
C GLN A 162 -21.66 13.68 45.12
N LYS A 163 -22.68 14.38 44.60
CA LYS A 163 -23.71 15.05 45.41
C LYS A 163 -24.90 14.16 45.76
N TYR A 164 -25.01 12.98 45.15
CA TYR A 164 -26.15 12.08 45.34
C TYR A 164 -25.70 10.78 46.05
N PRO A 165 -26.57 10.14 46.84
CA PRO A 165 -26.27 8.84 47.44
C PRO A 165 -25.93 7.82 46.36
N MET A 166 -24.94 6.96 46.63
CA MET A 166 -24.43 5.96 45.66
C MET A 166 -25.55 5.08 45.09
N GLU A 167 -26.55 4.73 45.90
CA GLU A 167 -27.70 3.92 45.51
C GLU A 167 -28.51 4.54 44.36
N GLN A 168 -28.55 5.87 44.26
CA GLN A 168 -29.28 6.60 43.21
C GLN A 168 -28.45 6.79 41.93
N VAL A 169 -27.12 6.74 42.04
CA VAL A 169 -26.19 6.95 40.91
C VAL A 169 -25.43 5.70 40.51
N ASN A 170 -25.76 4.54 41.10
CA ASN A 170 -25.02 3.29 40.94
C ASN A 170 -24.91 2.85 39.46
N THR A 171 -25.99 3.01 38.69
CA THR A 171 -26.00 2.70 37.26
C THR A 171 -25.02 3.57 36.47
N ILE A 172 -25.02 4.89 36.72
CA ILE A 172 -24.13 5.84 36.05
C ILE A 172 -22.68 5.62 36.49
N HIS A 173 -22.45 5.36 37.78
CA HIS A 173 -21.14 5.02 38.31
C HIS A 173 -20.58 3.77 37.65
N THR A 174 -21.38 2.71 37.59
CA THR A 174 -21.01 1.46 36.92
C THR A 174 -20.62 1.74 35.47
N LEU A 175 -21.42 2.48 34.71
CA LEU A 175 -21.14 2.83 33.30
C LEU A 175 -19.84 3.62 33.12
N LEU A 176 -19.57 4.61 33.98
CA LEU A 176 -18.32 5.38 33.93
C LEU A 176 -17.08 4.55 34.28
N THR A 177 -17.25 3.51 35.09
CA THR A 177 -16.13 2.67 35.56
C THR A 177 -15.94 1.37 34.78
N ASN A 178 -16.96 0.86 34.08
CA ASN A 178 -16.93 -0.50 33.50
C ASN A 178 -16.43 -0.61 32.05
N GLU A 179 -16.04 0.46 31.37
CA GLU A 179 -15.39 0.33 30.06
C GLU A 179 -14.06 1.09 29.98
N ILE A 180 -13.05 0.52 30.64
CA ILE A 180 -11.63 0.73 30.33
C ILE A 180 -11.07 -0.55 29.69
N ASN A 181 -11.82 -1.17 28.76
CA ASN A 181 -11.34 -2.31 27.97
C ASN A 181 -11.31 -2.01 26.47
N ASP A 182 -12.22 -1.19 25.95
CA ASP A 182 -12.24 -0.82 24.51
C ASP A 182 -11.22 0.24 24.11
N LEU A 183 -10.62 0.94 25.09
CA LEU A 183 -9.57 1.94 24.88
C LEU A 183 -8.15 1.44 25.23
N LYS A 184 -7.98 0.16 25.57
CA LYS A 184 -6.65 -0.39 25.85
C LYS A 184 -5.91 -0.60 24.52
N PRO A 185 -4.68 -0.08 24.37
CA PRO A 185 -3.87 -0.39 23.20
C PRO A 185 -3.69 -1.91 23.11
N VAL A 186 -4.05 -2.48 21.95
CA VAL A 186 -3.88 -3.91 21.66
C VAL A 186 -2.42 -4.27 21.95
N ARG A 187 -2.20 -5.10 22.97
CA ARG A 187 -0.86 -5.55 23.34
C ARG A 187 -0.27 -6.28 22.14
N LYS A 188 0.79 -5.73 21.54
CA LYS A 188 1.56 -6.43 20.49
C LYS A 188 2.00 -7.79 21.03
N PRO A 189 1.75 -8.90 20.33
CA PRO A 189 2.25 -10.21 20.74
C PRO A 189 3.78 -10.16 20.75
N ARG A 190 4.39 -10.68 21.82
CA ARG A 190 5.85 -10.81 21.89
C ARG A 190 6.27 -11.96 20.96
N PRO A 191 7.31 -11.80 20.14
CA PRO A 191 7.86 -12.91 19.39
C PRO A 191 8.46 -13.93 20.36
N HIS A 192 8.11 -15.20 20.15
CA HIS A 192 8.75 -16.36 20.76
C HIS A 192 10.02 -16.71 19.98
#